data_AF-X0V273-F1
#
_entry.id   AF-X0V273-F1
#
_cell.length_a   1.000
_cell.length_b   1.000
_cell.length_c   1.000
_cell.angle_alpha   90.00
_cell.angle_beta   90.00
_cell.angle_gamma   90.00
#
_symmetry.space_group_name_H-M   'P 1'
#
loop_
_entity.id
_entity.type
_entity.pdbx_description
1 polymer ?
#
loop_
_entity_poly.entity_id
_entity_poly.type
_entity_poly.pdbx_seq_one_letter_code
_entity_poly.pdbx_strand_id
1 'polypeptide(L)'
;MSSPEKNSEREVRGASRREFLKTAAVGAAAAVGAPGAAQAFDFESFMQKNFRQMSEEEIDEVVDRLSRKYSKQYGKDVKVGAVGPMDDVVYGYGLDISRCIGCRRCVYACVEENNQSRDPEIQWIRVLEFERESAIRGIDMEEGNPYYDHETVPAEDKFYLPVACMHCEDSPCTNVCPTGATWQEPDGIVVIDYDWCIGCRYCMAACPYG
;
A
#
# COMPACT_ATOMS: atom_id res chain seq x y z
N MET A 1 -13.21 -52.41 -50.98
CA MET A 1 -13.31 -51.17 -51.77
C MET A 1 -14.54 -50.44 -51.28
N SER A 2 -14.35 -49.51 -50.32
CA SER A 2 -14.35 -48.05 -50.58
C SER A 2 -15.80 -47.55 -50.63
N SER A 3 -16.31 -46.64 -49.81
CA SER A 3 -15.75 -45.61 -48.94
C SER A 3 -16.92 -45.03 -48.07
N PRO A 4 -16.65 -44.13 -47.10
CA PRO A 4 -17.43 -43.97 -45.86
C PRO A 4 -18.53 -42.89 -45.89
N GLU A 5 -19.33 -42.90 -44.83
CA GLU A 5 -20.28 -41.85 -44.40
C GLU A 5 -19.62 -40.46 -44.33
N LYS A 6 -20.34 -39.41 -44.76
CA LYS A 6 -20.00 -38.01 -44.46
C LYS A 6 -21.20 -37.23 -43.95
N ASN A 7 -20.99 -36.72 -42.73
CA ASN A 7 -21.77 -35.77 -41.95
C ASN A 7 -22.44 -34.65 -42.76
N SER A 8 -23.68 -34.33 -42.42
CA SER A 8 -24.27 -33.04 -42.78
C SER A 8 -23.75 -31.95 -41.84
N GLU A 9 -23.09 -30.96 -42.43
CA GLU A 9 -22.67 -29.74 -41.76
C GLU A 9 -23.91 -28.89 -41.47
N ARG A 10 -24.14 -28.57 -40.19
CA ARG A 10 -25.17 -27.62 -39.76
C ARG A 10 -24.50 -26.24 -39.71
N GLU A 11 -24.69 -25.44 -40.76
CA GLU A 11 -24.23 -24.04 -40.80
C GLU A 11 -24.83 -23.24 -39.64
N VAL A 12 -23.97 -22.78 -38.73
CA VAL A 12 -24.32 -21.80 -37.70
C VAL A 12 -24.29 -20.41 -38.34
N ARG A 13 -25.46 -19.85 -38.67
CA ARG A 13 -25.57 -18.44 -39.07
C ARG A 13 -25.24 -17.54 -37.87
N GLY A 14 -24.05 -16.94 -37.89
CA GLY A 14 -23.64 -15.93 -36.92
C GLY A 14 -24.49 -14.65 -37.05
N ALA A 15 -25.03 -14.17 -35.93
CA ALA A 15 -25.79 -12.92 -35.86
C ALA A 15 -24.95 -11.75 -36.39
N SER A 16 -25.58 -10.86 -37.18
CA SER A 16 -24.86 -9.75 -37.80
C SER A 16 -24.48 -8.69 -36.76
N ARG A 17 -23.37 -7.95 -36.97
CA ARG A 17 -22.95 -6.81 -36.12
C ARG A 17 -24.08 -5.80 -35.88
N ARG A 18 -25.00 -5.65 -36.85
CA ARG A 18 -26.14 -4.74 -36.76
C ARG A 18 -27.22 -5.25 -35.81
N GLU A 19 -27.43 -6.56 -35.73
CA GLU A 19 -28.31 -7.17 -34.72
C GLU A 19 -27.69 -7.05 -33.33
N PHE A 20 -26.39 -7.31 -33.19
CA PHE A 20 -25.69 -7.13 -31.91
C PHE A 20 -25.83 -5.70 -31.38
N LEU A 21 -25.63 -4.69 -32.23
CA LEU A 21 -25.77 -3.28 -31.83
C LEU A 21 -27.21 -2.91 -31.46
N LYS A 22 -28.21 -3.46 -32.15
CA LYS A 22 -29.62 -3.23 -31.81
C LYS A 22 -30.00 -3.88 -30.48
N THR A 23 -29.56 -5.11 -30.23
CA THR A 23 -29.82 -5.82 -28.98
C THR A 23 -29.07 -5.17 -27.81
N ALA A 24 -27.84 -4.69 -28.01
CA ALA A 24 -27.07 -3.96 -27.01
C ALA A 24 -27.73 -2.61 -26.65
N ALA A 25 -28.26 -1.88 -27.64
CA ALA A 25 -28.94 -0.61 -27.40
C ALA A 25 -30.25 -0.77 -26.61
N VAL A 26 -31.01 -1.84 -26.88
CA VAL A 26 -32.24 -2.16 -26.12
C VAL A 26 -31.91 -2.64 -24.69
N GLY A 27 -30.83 -3.41 -24.51
CA GLY A 27 -30.36 -3.84 -23.19
C GLY A 27 -29.87 -2.68 -22.33
N ALA A 28 -29.19 -1.69 -22.92
CA ALA A 28 -28.72 -0.50 -22.21
C ALA A 28 -29.87 0.42 -21.77
N ALA A 29 -30.91 0.58 -22.61
CA ALA A 29 -32.07 1.40 -22.26
C ALA A 29 -32.90 0.81 -21.11
N ALA A 30 -32.99 -0.53 -21.01
CA ALA A 30 -33.70 -1.20 -19.92
C ALA A 30 -33.00 -1.06 -18.56
N ALA A 31 -31.68 -0.88 -18.54
CA ALA A 31 -30.92 -0.71 -17.30
C ALA A 31 -31.08 0.67 -16.66
N VAL A 32 -31.40 1.71 -17.45
CA VAL A 32 -31.53 3.09 -16.97
C VAL A 32 -32.93 3.39 -16.39
N GLY A 33 -33.94 2.60 -16.75
CA GLY A 33 -35.34 2.85 -16.38
C GLY A 33 -35.83 2.21 -15.07
N ALA A 34 -35.01 1.41 -14.38
CA ALA A 34 -35.40 0.79 -13.13
C ALA A 34 -35.03 1.70 -11.93
N PRO A 35 -35.98 2.24 -11.15
CA PRO A 35 -35.72 3.16 -10.04
C PRO A 35 -34.99 2.54 -8.83
N GLY A 36 -34.37 1.38 -8.98
CA GLY A 36 -33.54 0.71 -7.97
C GLY A 36 -32.13 0.35 -8.43
N ALA A 37 -31.78 0.53 -9.72
CA ALA A 37 -30.43 0.19 -10.22
C ALA A 37 -29.38 1.26 -9.87
N ALA A 38 -29.81 2.49 -9.57
CA ALA A 38 -28.91 3.57 -9.14
C ALA A 38 -28.31 3.35 -7.74
N GLN A 39 -28.82 2.40 -6.94
CA GLN A 39 -28.27 2.05 -5.62
C GLN A 39 -27.28 0.88 -5.65
N ALA A 40 -27.02 0.28 -6.82
CA ALA A 40 -26.05 -0.82 -6.95
C ALA A 40 -24.71 -0.41 -7.58
N PHE A 41 -24.59 0.83 -8.06
CA PHE A 41 -23.28 1.45 -8.26
C PHE A 41 -22.87 2.08 -6.96
N ASP A 42 -22.19 1.30 -6.12
CA ASP A 42 -21.35 1.86 -5.07
C ASP A 42 -20.21 2.62 -5.74
N PHE A 43 -20.49 3.88 -6.05
CA PHE A 43 -19.55 4.81 -6.66
C PHE A 43 -18.30 4.96 -5.78
N GLU A 44 -18.42 4.76 -4.48
CA GLU A 44 -17.31 4.81 -3.52
C GLU A 44 -16.38 3.59 -3.69
N SER A 45 -16.94 2.37 -3.76
CA SER A 45 -16.18 1.15 -4.13
C SER A 45 -15.59 1.22 -5.55
N PHE A 46 -16.25 1.93 -6.47
CA PHE A 46 -15.73 2.16 -7.82
C PHE A 46 -14.59 3.20 -7.80
N MET A 47 -14.68 4.24 -6.97
CA MET A 47 -13.64 5.27 -6.85
C MET A 47 -12.41 4.78 -6.06
N GLN A 48 -12.59 3.87 -5.10
CA GLN A 48 -11.48 3.08 -4.53
C GLN A 48 -10.69 2.33 -5.61
N LYS A 49 -11.35 1.92 -6.70
CA LYS A 49 -10.71 1.33 -7.89
C LYS A 49 -10.27 2.37 -8.95
N ASN A 50 -10.49 3.67 -8.73
CA ASN A 50 -10.14 4.74 -9.70
C ASN A 50 -9.20 5.82 -9.13
N PHE A 51 -8.51 5.52 -8.03
CA PHE A 51 -7.16 6.02 -7.83
C PHE A 51 -6.99 7.56 -7.79
N ARG A 52 -7.66 8.28 -6.88
CA ARG A 52 -7.40 9.72 -6.63
C ARG A 52 -7.44 10.04 -5.13
N GLN A 53 -6.48 10.86 -4.65
CA GLN A 53 -6.57 11.49 -3.34
C GLN A 53 -7.83 12.36 -3.24
N MET A 54 -8.49 12.29 -2.08
CA MET A 54 -9.65 13.11 -1.77
C MET A 54 -9.25 14.58 -1.64
N SER A 55 -10.11 15.49 -2.09
CA SER A 55 -9.99 16.92 -1.75
C SER A 55 -10.31 17.15 -0.27
N GLU A 56 -9.91 18.32 0.25
CA GLU A 56 -10.28 18.74 1.61
C GLU A 56 -11.80 18.72 1.83
N GLU A 57 -12.57 19.18 0.84
CA GLU A 57 -14.04 19.15 0.87
C GLU A 57 -14.57 17.70 0.95
N GLU A 58 -14.00 16.78 0.17
CA GLU A 58 -14.38 15.36 0.20
C GLU A 58 -14.04 14.72 1.55
N ILE A 59 -12.89 15.07 2.15
CA ILE A 59 -12.48 14.59 3.48
C ILE A 59 -13.49 15.07 4.53
N ASP A 60 -13.84 16.35 4.53
CA ASP A 60 -14.79 16.94 5.46
C ASP A 60 -16.16 16.24 5.36
N GLU A 61 -16.68 16.03 4.14
CA GLU A 61 -17.94 15.31 3.93
C GLU A 61 -17.91 13.89 4.51
N VAL A 62 -16.77 13.19 4.35
CA VAL A 62 -16.59 11.83 4.90
C VAL A 62 -16.50 11.86 6.42
N VAL A 63 -15.75 12.78 7.01
CA VAL A 63 -15.65 12.96 8.47
C VAL A 63 -17.02 13.22 9.08
N ASP A 64 -17.82 14.08 8.43
CA ASP A 64 -19.18 14.41 8.82
C ASP A 64 -20.10 13.18 8.79
N ARG A 65 -20.03 12.44 7.69
CA ARG A 65 -20.80 11.21 7.49
C ARG A 65 -20.43 10.14 8.52
N LEU A 66 -19.15 9.96 8.81
CA LEU A 66 -18.66 9.03 9.83
C LEU A 66 -19.09 9.45 11.24
N SER A 67 -18.99 10.74 11.56
CA SER A 67 -19.45 11.29 12.85
C SER A 67 -20.95 11.01 13.07
N ARG A 68 -21.80 11.22 12.05
CA ARG A 68 -23.22 10.88 12.11
C ARG A 68 -23.46 9.37 12.28
N LYS A 69 -22.75 8.55 11.51
CA LYS A 69 -22.87 7.08 11.55
C LYS A 69 -22.53 6.53 12.93
N TYR A 70 -21.39 6.91 13.48
CA TYR A 70 -20.94 6.44 14.79
C TYR A 70 -21.77 7.00 15.93
N SER A 71 -22.21 8.26 15.83
CA SER A 71 -23.11 8.82 16.84
C SER A 71 -24.41 8.04 16.95
N LYS A 72 -24.98 7.61 15.80
CA LYS A 72 -26.15 6.74 15.77
C LYS A 72 -25.86 5.33 16.28
N GLN A 73 -24.72 4.75 15.91
CA GLN A 73 -24.34 3.39 16.32
C GLN A 73 -24.10 3.27 17.83
N TYR A 74 -23.45 4.26 18.44
CA TYR A 74 -23.06 4.23 19.85
C TYR A 74 -24.01 5.00 20.77
N GLY A 75 -24.99 5.73 20.22
CA GLY A 75 -25.94 6.53 20.98
C GLY A 75 -25.29 7.67 21.78
N LYS A 76 -24.16 8.20 21.29
CA LYS A 76 -23.37 9.27 21.91
C LYS A 76 -23.00 10.31 20.86
N ASP A 77 -22.69 11.54 21.28
CA ASP A 77 -22.10 12.53 20.37
C ASP A 77 -20.64 12.14 20.08
N VAL A 78 -20.41 11.56 18.90
CA VAL A 78 -19.10 11.10 18.44
C VAL A 78 -18.55 12.09 17.44
N LYS A 79 -17.40 12.69 17.76
CA LYS A 79 -16.62 13.53 16.85
C LYS A 79 -15.50 12.71 16.23
N VAL A 80 -15.51 12.62 14.90
CA VAL A 80 -14.41 12.07 14.11
C VAL A 80 -13.54 13.23 13.65
N GLY A 81 -12.23 13.05 13.65
CA GLY A 81 -11.29 13.98 13.05
C GLY A 81 -10.43 13.25 12.02
N ALA A 82 -10.04 13.97 10.96
CA ALA A 82 -8.98 13.57 10.06
C ALA A 82 -7.76 14.43 10.40
N VAL A 83 -6.74 13.83 11.02
CA VAL A 83 -5.48 14.53 11.30
C VAL A 83 -4.66 14.47 10.02
N GLY A 84 -4.51 15.62 9.37
CA GLY A 84 -3.63 15.77 8.22
C GLY A 84 -2.19 16.10 8.61
N PRO A 85 -1.31 16.28 7.60
CA PRO A 85 0.04 16.77 7.81
C PRO A 85 0.02 18.17 8.45
N MET A 86 1.06 18.48 9.22
CA MET A 86 1.17 19.77 9.90
C MET A 86 1.73 20.84 8.97
N ASP A 87 1.04 21.97 8.86
CA ASP A 87 1.51 23.12 8.07
C ASP A 87 2.83 23.67 8.61
N ASP A 88 3.74 24.03 7.69
CA ASP A 88 5.06 24.62 7.98
C ASP A 88 5.95 23.78 8.93
N VAL A 89 5.71 22.46 8.99
CA VAL A 89 6.52 21.51 9.78
C VAL A 89 7.21 20.54 8.84
N VAL A 90 8.44 20.13 9.17
CA VAL A 90 9.13 19.00 8.51
C VAL A 90 9.61 18.05 9.60
N TYR A 91 9.28 16.76 9.46
CA TYR A 91 9.73 15.74 10.39
C TYR A 91 11.15 15.26 10.07
N GLY A 92 11.93 15.04 11.13
CA GLY A 92 13.27 14.48 11.03
C GLY A 92 13.48 13.41 12.09
N TYR A 93 14.14 12.32 11.70
CA TYR A 93 14.47 11.21 12.60
C TYR A 93 15.98 11.02 12.65
N GLY A 94 16.56 11.18 13.84
CA GLY A 94 18.00 11.06 14.08
C GLY A 94 18.33 9.89 15.00
N LEU A 95 19.21 9.01 14.54
CA LEU A 95 19.72 7.88 15.31
C LEU A 95 21.19 8.05 15.66
N ASP A 96 21.51 7.99 16.94
CA ASP A 96 22.88 7.87 17.40
C ASP A 96 23.33 6.40 17.32
N ILE A 97 23.97 6.07 16.19
CA ILE A 97 24.45 4.72 15.89
C ILE A 97 25.56 4.26 16.86
N SER A 98 26.25 5.16 17.55
CA SER A 98 27.29 4.79 18.53
C SER A 98 26.71 4.09 19.78
N ARG A 99 25.40 4.27 20.01
CA ARG A 99 24.67 3.69 21.14
C ARG A 99 23.87 2.45 20.74
N CYS A 100 23.86 2.08 19.46
CA CYS A 100 23.17 0.88 19.01
C CYS A 100 23.94 -0.37 19.44
N ILE A 101 23.29 -1.22 20.23
CA ILE A 101 23.87 -2.48 20.75
C ILE A 101 23.32 -3.72 20.04
N GLY A 102 22.51 -3.58 18.99
CA GLY A 102 21.94 -4.75 18.28
C GLY A 102 20.75 -5.44 18.96
N CYS A 103 20.17 -4.89 20.03
CA CYS A 103 19.12 -5.58 20.80
C CYS A 103 17.74 -5.70 20.11
N ARG A 104 17.55 -5.10 18.92
CA ARG A 104 16.31 -5.13 18.12
C ARG A 104 15.01 -4.69 18.81
N ARG A 105 15.06 -4.06 19.99
CA ARG A 105 13.85 -3.55 20.66
C ARG A 105 13.04 -2.57 19.79
N CYS A 106 13.71 -1.76 18.97
CA CYS A 106 13.06 -0.89 18.00
C CYS A 106 12.26 -1.66 16.94
N VAL A 107 12.73 -2.85 16.53
CA VAL A 107 12.05 -3.73 15.57
C VAL A 107 10.76 -4.25 16.18
N TYR A 108 10.84 -4.85 17.37
CA TYR A 108 9.68 -5.42 18.06
C TYR A 108 8.62 -4.37 18.41
N ALA A 109 9.06 -3.19 18.89
CA ALA A 109 8.16 -2.08 19.16
C ALA A 109 7.43 -1.61 17.89
N CYS A 110 8.11 -1.56 16.74
CA CYS A 110 7.50 -1.19 15.47
C CYS A 110 6.45 -2.23 15.02
N VAL A 111 6.75 -3.53 15.17
CA VAL A 111 5.81 -4.62 14.85
C VAL A 111 4.57 -4.57 15.74
N GLU A 112 4.76 -4.31 17.05
CA GLU A 112 3.67 -4.20 18.01
C GLU A 112 2.77 -2.98 17.73
N GLU A 113 3.36 -1.80 17.53
CA GLU A 113 2.63 -0.56 17.29
C GLU A 113 1.86 -0.59 15.96
N ASN A 114 2.48 -1.11 14.90
CA ASN A 114 1.92 -1.05 13.54
C ASN A 114 1.13 -2.29 13.16
N ASN A 115 0.84 -3.19 14.11
CA ASN A 115 0.04 -4.39 13.89
C ASN A 115 0.52 -5.25 12.71
N GLN A 116 1.84 -5.36 12.53
CA GLN A 116 2.41 -6.14 11.43
C GLN A 116 2.19 -7.65 11.63
N SER A 117 2.20 -8.39 10.52
CA SER A 117 2.14 -9.85 10.58
C SER A 117 3.30 -10.39 11.40
N ARG A 118 2.98 -11.29 12.33
CA ARG A 118 3.97 -12.01 13.15
C ARG A 118 4.32 -13.39 12.56
N ASP A 119 3.55 -13.84 11.56
CA ASP A 119 3.75 -15.11 10.85
C ASP A 119 3.25 -15.00 9.38
N PRO A 120 4.14 -14.82 8.39
CA PRO A 120 5.57 -14.55 8.53
C PRO A 120 5.81 -13.20 9.21
N GLU A 121 6.91 -13.08 9.97
CA GLU A 121 7.28 -11.83 10.64
C GLU A 121 7.69 -10.77 9.61
N ILE A 122 6.87 -9.72 9.48
CA ILE A 122 7.19 -8.54 8.66
C ILE A 122 7.86 -7.51 9.58
N GLN A 123 8.93 -6.90 9.08
CA GLN A 123 9.70 -5.91 9.82
C GLN A 123 10.02 -4.71 8.94
N TRP A 124 9.47 -3.54 9.29
CA TRP A 124 9.80 -2.27 8.62
C TRP A 124 11.12 -1.66 9.07
N ILE A 125 11.56 -1.98 10.29
CA ILE A 125 12.88 -1.64 10.80
C ILE A 125 13.69 -2.93 10.87
N ARG A 126 14.90 -2.92 10.32
CA ARG A 126 15.87 -4.01 10.46
C ARG A 126 17.08 -3.50 11.21
N VAL A 127 17.78 -4.39 11.91
CA VAL A 127 19.08 -4.08 12.49
C VAL A 127 20.07 -5.04 11.89
N LEU A 128 21.14 -4.49 11.31
CA LEU A 128 22.19 -5.23 10.65
C LEU A 128 23.42 -5.26 11.55
N GLU A 129 24.03 -6.44 11.70
CA GLU A 129 25.32 -6.62 12.35
C GLU A 129 26.44 -6.58 11.30
N PHE A 130 27.53 -5.90 11.64
CA PHE A 130 28.75 -5.79 10.85
C PHE A 130 29.97 -6.06 11.72
N GLU A 131 31.10 -6.36 11.07
CA GLU A 131 32.41 -6.29 11.71
C GLU A 131 32.73 -4.85 12.12
N ARG A 132 33.39 -4.65 13.27
CA ARG A 132 33.75 -3.32 13.79
C ARG A 132 34.65 -2.56 12.81
N GLU A 133 35.49 -3.25 12.05
CA GLU A 133 36.34 -2.64 11.04
C GLU A 133 35.54 -1.96 9.92
N SER A 134 34.33 -2.46 9.59
CA SER A 134 33.45 -1.84 8.59
C SER A 134 33.00 -0.44 8.99
N ALA A 135 32.93 -0.13 10.29
CA ALA A 135 32.66 1.23 10.76
C ALA A 135 33.79 2.23 10.44
N ILE A 136 35.00 1.75 10.15
CA ILE A 136 36.19 2.59 9.90
C ILE A 136 36.50 2.68 8.39
N ARG A 137 36.42 1.56 7.66
CA ARG A 137 36.74 1.50 6.22
C ARG A 137 35.59 1.95 5.30
N GLY A 138 34.39 2.11 5.85
CA GLY A 138 33.16 2.35 5.10
C GLY A 138 32.21 1.15 5.18
N ILE A 139 30.93 1.45 5.34
CA ILE A 139 29.87 0.47 5.48
C ILE A 139 29.41 0.06 4.08
N ASP A 140 29.64 -1.20 3.73
CA ASP A 140 29.01 -1.85 2.58
C ASP A 140 27.77 -2.59 3.07
N MET A 141 26.59 -2.18 2.60
CA MET A 141 25.31 -2.73 3.06
C MET A 141 25.16 -4.23 2.75
N GLU A 142 25.90 -4.76 1.78
CA GLU A 142 25.87 -6.19 1.44
C GLU A 142 26.51 -7.07 2.53
N GLU A 143 27.39 -6.50 3.36
CA GLU A 143 28.05 -7.21 4.47
C GLU A 143 27.17 -7.32 5.71
N GLY A 144 26.05 -6.58 5.75
CA GLY A 144 25.19 -6.51 6.93
C GLY A 144 24.44 -7.81 7.15
N ASN A 145 24.67 -8.45 8.30
CA ASN A 145 23.95 -9.65 8.70
C ASN A 145 22.67 -9.29 9.48
N PRO A 146 21.45 -9.58 8.96
CA PRO A 146 20.22 -9.39 9.71
C PRO A 146 19.86 -10.56 10.64
N TYR A 147 20.58 -11.69 10.57
CA TYR A 147 20.25 -12.97 11.23
C TYR A 147 21.26 -13.37 12.33
N TYR A 148 21.87 -12.40 13.01
CA TYR A 148 22.76 -12.67 14.15
C TYR A 148 21.98 -13.13 15.39
N ASP A 149 22.67 -13.65 16.39
CA ASP A 149 22.05 -14.02 17.66
C ASP A 149 21.79 -12.77 18.52
N HIS A 150 20.52 -12.44 18.73
CA HIS A 150 20.10 -11.23 19.45
C HIS A 150 20.17 -11.38 20.98
N GLU A 151 20.37 -12.60 21.50
CA GLU A 151 20.52 -12.83 22.93
C GLU A 151 21.96 -12.56 23.41
N THR A 152 22.92 -12.58 22.48
CA THR A 152 24.36 -12.46 22.77
C THR A 152 24.97 -11.10 22.43
N VAL A 153 24.13 -10.07 22.29
CA VAL A 153 24.57 -8.70 21.96
C VAL A 153 24.78 -7.79 23.19
N PRO A 154 25.70 -6.81 23.12
CA PRO A 154 26.61 -6.52 22.01
C PRO A 154 27.74 -7.54 21.93
N ALA A 155 27.94 -8.12 20.74
CA ALA A 155 29.04 -9.04 20.51
C ALA A 155 30.37 -8.28 20.41
N GLU A 156 31.46 -8.95 20.82
CA GLU A 156 32.81 -8.42 20.71
C GLU A 156 33.17 -8.17 19.23
N ASP A 157 33.86 -7.06 18.97
CA ASP A 157 34.25 -6.65 17.62
C ASP A 157 33.11 -6.54 16.58
N LYS A 158 31.87 -6.33 17.04
CA LYS A 158 30.74 -6.01 16.17
C LYS A 158 30.27 -4.56 16.26
N PHE A 159 29.62 -4.14 15.18
CA PHE A 159 28.92 -2.86 15.01
C PHE A 159 27.49 -3.13 14.52
N TYR A 160 26.53 -2.31 14.94
CA TYR A 160 25.11 -2.49 14.62
C TYR A 160 24.52 -1.24 13.97
N LEU A 161 23.79 -1.43 12.88
CA LEU A 161 23.12 -0.37 12.14
C LEU A 161 21.62 -0.67 11.98
N PRO A 162 20.74 0.12 12.61
CA PRO A 162 19.32 0.11 12.29
C PRO A 162 19.07 0.74 10.92
N VAL A 163 18.28 0.06 10.09
CA VAL A 163 17.86 0.50 8.75
C VAL A 163 16.33 0.51 8.74
N ALA A 164 15.74 1.62 8.30
CA ALA A 164 14.30 1.82 8.20
C ALA A 164 13.98 2.66 6.95
N CYS A 165 12.70 2.92 6.68
CA CYS A 165 12.31 3.93 5.70
C CYS A 165 12.91 5.29 6.11
N MET A 166 13.64 5.92 5.19
CA MET A 166 14.30 7.20 5.44
C MET A 166 13.41 8.41 5.12
N HIS A 167 12.21 8.18 4.58
CA HIS A 167 11.29 9.22 4.10
C HIS A 167 12.02 10.26 3.22
N CYS A 168 12.69 9.78 2.17
CA CYS A 168 13.53 10.60 1.30
C CYS A 168 12.75 11.81 0.73
N GLU A 169 13.40 12.97 0.67
CA GLU A 169 12.86 14.17 0.02
C GLU A 169 12.57 13.90 -1.47
N ASP A 170 13.58 13.43 -2.21
CA ASP A 170 13.40 12.84 -3.54
C ASP A 170 13.20 11.33 -3.39
N SER A 171 11.95 10.90 -3.26
CA SER A 171 11.58 9.50 -3.02
C SER A 171 11.34 8.73 -4.32
N PRO A 172 12.24 7.83 -4.76
CA PRO A 172 12.05 7.06 -5.99
C PRO A 172 10.82 6.13 -5.91
N CYS A 173 10.51 5.65 -4.71
CA CYS A 173 9.41 4.72 -4.45
C CYS A 173 8.02 5.32 -4.69
N THR A 174 7.83 6.64 -4.56
CA THR A 174 6.57 7.32 -4.88
C THR A 174 6.45 7.56 -6.39
N ASN A 175 7.55 7.95 -7.04
CA ASN A 175 7.62 8.22 -8.48
C ASN A 175 7.30 7.00 -9.35
N VAL A 176 7.59 5.78 -8.88
CA VAL A 176 7.38 4.54 -9.65
C VAL A 176 6.02 3.88 -9.40
N CYS A 177 5.22 4.38 -8.46
CA CYS A 177 3.96 3.75 -8.10
C CYS A 177 2.89 4.03 -9.18
N PRO A 178 2.46 3.01 -9.96
CA PRO A 178 1.57 3.25 -11.10
C PRO A 178 0.15 3.64 -10.67
N THR A 179 -0.19 3.38 -9.42
CA THR A 179 -1.50 3.62 -8.83
C THR A 179 -1.56 4.89 -7.99
N GLY A 180 -0.42 5.50 -7.65
CA GLY A 180 -0.39 6.62 -6.70
C GLY A 180 -0.68 6.19 -5.26
N ALA A 181 -0.61 4.90 -4.94
CA ALA A 181 -0.79 4.37 -3.58
C ALA A 181 0.33 4.80 -2.60
N THR A 182 1.37 5.47 -3.10
CA THR A 182 2.43 6.06 -2.28
C THR A 182 2.63 7.51 -2.71
N TRP A 183 2.77 8.41 -1.73
CA TRP A 183 3.00 9.84 -1.96
C TRP A 183 3.82 10.43 -0.82
N GLN A 184 4.29 11.66 -0.99
CA GLN A 184 4.94 12.44 0.06
C GLN A 184 3.99 13.55 0.51
N GLU A 185 3.83 13.70 1.82
CA GLU A 185 3.06 14.77 2.43
C GLU A 185 3.90 16.05 2.56
N PRO A 186 3.28 17.24 2.69
CA PRO A 186 3.99 18.51 2.87
C PRO A 186 4.95 18.55 4.06
N ASP A 187 4.74 17.67 5.05
CA ASP A 187 5.59 17.55 6.24
C ASP A 187 6.82 16.63 6.06
N GLY A 188 7.04 16.14 4.83
CA GLY A 188 8.16 15.31 4.43
C GLY A 188 7.95 13.80 4.62
N ILE A 189 6.81 13.38 5.17
CA ILE A 189 6.53 11.96 5.38
C ILE A 189 6.09 11.30 4.07
N VAL A 190 6.83 10.26 3.67
CA VAL A 190 6.37 9.32 2.63
C VAL A 190 5.33 8.36 3.22
N VAL A 191 4.13 8.37 2.64
CA VAL A 191 2.97 7.58 3.06
C VAL A 191 2.70 6.45 2.08
N ILE A 192 2.20 5.33 2.59
CA ILE A 192 1.76 4.16 1.82
C ILE A 192 0.32 3.84 2.20
N ASP A 193 -0.57 3.88 1.23
CA ASP A 193 -1.94 3.40 1.38
C ASP A 193 -2.01 1.90 1.04
N TYR A 194 -2.27 1.10 2.07
CA TYR A 194 -2.30 -0.36 1.97
C TYR A 194 -3.53 -0.87 1.22
N ASP A 195 -4.66 -0.17 1.29
CA ASP A 195 -5.90 -0.54 0.60
C ASP A 195 -5.82 -0.20 -0.89
N TRP A 196 -5.02 0.81 -1.22
CA TRP A 196 -4.82 1.27 -2.58
C TRP A 196 -3.70 0.52 -3.34
N CYS A 197 -2.79 -0.11 -2.60
CA CYS A 197 -1.65 -0.84 -3.14
C CYS A 197 -2.09 -2.12 -3.87
N ILE A 198 -1.70 -2.24 -5.14
CA ILE A 198 -1.96 -3.46 -5.96
C ILE A 198 -0.86 -4.53 -5.84
N GLY A 199 0.14 -4.32 -4.98
CA GLY A 199 1.22 -5.29 -4.76
C GLY A 199 2.16 -5.50 -5.94
N CYS A 200 2.33 -4.52 -6.83
CA CYS A 200 3.21 -4.62 -8.01
C CYS A 200 4.71 -4.62 -7.68
N ARG A 201 5.10 -4.20 -6.45
CA ARG A 201 6.47 -4.24 -5.92
C ARG A 201 7.51 -3.32 -6.58
N TYR A 202 7.09 -2.41 -7.46
CA TYR A 202 8.03 -1.46 -8.09
C TYR A 202 8.67 -0.50 -7.08
N CYS A 203 7.92 -0.07 -6.06
CA CYS A 203 8.44 0.77 -4.99
C CYS A 203 9.63 0.13 -4.24
N MET A 204 9.60 -1.17 -3.99
CA MET A 204 10.72 -1.90 -3.35
C MET A 204 11.93 -1.97 -4.29
N ALA A 205 11.71 -2.25 -5.58
CA ALA A 205 12.81 -2.29 -6.56
C ALA A 205 13.48 -0.93 -6.77
N ALA A 206 12.74 0.18 -6.59
CA ALA A 206 13.27 1.54 -6.72
C ALA A 206 13.93 2.05 -5.43
N CYS A 207 13.65 1.45 -4.28
CA CYS A 207 14.18 1.90 -3.00
C CYS A 207 15.68 1.57 -2.89
N PRO A 208 16.56 2.54 -2.63
CA PRO A 208 18.00 2.25 -2.46
C PRO A 208 18.30 1.50 -1.15
N TYR A 209 17.34 1.44 -0.22
CA TYR A 209 17.46 0.73 1.06
C TYR A 209 16.79 -0.65 1.06
N GLY A 210 16.14 -1.02 -0.05
CA GLY A 210 15.31 -2.23 -0.18
C GLY A 210 13.82 -1.99 0.02
#